data_AF-A0A7X2N476-F1
#
_entry.id   AF-A0A7X2N476-F1
#
_cell.length_a   1.000
_cell.length_b   1.000
_cell.length_c   1.000
_cell.angle_alpha   90.00
_cell.angle_beta   90.00
_cell.angle_gamma   90.00
#
_symmetry.space_group_name_H-M   'P 1'
#
loop_
_entity.id
_entity.type
_entity.pdbx_description
1 polymer ?
#
loop_
_entity_poly.entity_id
_entity_poly.type
_entity_poly.pdbx_seq_one_letter_code
_entity_poly.pdbx_strand_id
1 'polypeptide(L)'
;MGLFNFKNKAKEEEKVFQQENLKRLESEFDVTKALGVKKYPEATQFIYDKERRCFVVVEGPEDTFKSKNPYIIDFDQVKDAYVEVEEFWTEKPGKFEIKEPMQNSLKMGDFDKVFWRYNIFMHIETTHPYAKHIKYQMNYNTIITRISGLRLISRRGLELHGEYKGEEIKKQAERIEEFAVHQQEAVGKEKMLNLVTHNGPDNMLDRLAVNYFEQKFVDRMNTVSKHLNRAYRICKILGKI
;
A
#
# COMPACT_ATOMS: atom_id res chain seq x y z
N MET A 1 13.41 -22.49 -39.70
CA MET A 1 12.24 -21.64 -39.99
C MET A 1 11.09 -21.74 -38.95
N GLY A 2 11.17 -22.54 -37.88
CA GLY A 2 10.03 -22.73 -36.95
C GLY A 2 9.80 -21.64 -35.90
N LEU A 3 10.85 -21.04 -35.31
CA LEU A 3 10.72 -20.12 -34.17
C LEU A 3 10.10 -18.74 -34.50
N PHE A 4 10.27 -18.27 -35.74
CA PHE A 4 9.70 -16.99 -36.19
C PHE A 4 8.18 -17.08 -36.39
N ASN A 5 7.67 -18.21 -36.89
CA ASN A 5 6.23 -18.42 -37.08
C ASN A 5 5.47 -18.53 -35.74
N PHE A 6 6.05 -19.16 -34.71
CA PHE A 6 5.43 -19.23 -33.38
C PHE A 6 5.33 -17.85 -32.69
N LYS A 7 6.38 -17.03 -32.78
CA LYS A 7 6.37 -15.67 -32.20
C LYS A 7 5.39 -14.74 -32.92
N ASN A 8 5.22 -14.89 -34.23
CA ASN A 8 4.24 -14.11 -34.98
C ASN A 8 2.81 -14.54 -34.64
N LYS A 9 2.57 -15.85 -34.55
CA LYS A 9 1.25 -16.39 -34.16
C LYS A 9 0.83 -15.95 -32.75
N ALA A 10 1.74 -16.02 -31.77
CA ALA A 10 1.45 -15.55 -30.40
C ALA A 10 1.13 -14.05 -30.34
N LYS A 11 1.81 -13.22 -31.15
CA LYS A 11 1.52 -11.77 -31.25
C LYS A 11 0.18 -11.48 -31.93
N GLU A 12 -0.22 -12.31 -32.89
CA GLU A 12 -1.53 -12.19 -33.54
C GLU A 12 -2.66 -12.58 -32.59
N GLU A 13 -2.49 -13.68 -31.84
CA GLU A 13 -3.43 -14.12 -30.80
C GLU A 13 -3.60 -13.07 -29.70
N GLU A 14 -2.52 -12.42 -29.26
CA GLU A 14 -2.57 -11.32 -28.29
C GLU A 14 -3.32 -10.09 -28.84
N LYS A 15 -3.11 -9.74 -30.11
CA LYS A 15 -3.83 -8.62 -30.74
C LYS A 15 -5.33 -8.87 -30.85
N VAL A 16 -5.73 -10.08 -31.26
CA VAL A 16 -7.14 -10.46 -31.32
C VAL A 16 -7.75 -10.40 -29.92
N PHE A 17 -7.06 -10.95 -28.93
CA PHE A 17 -7.49 -10.88 -27.53
C PHE A 17 -7.63 -9.43 -27.04
N GLN A 18 -6.70 -8.54 -27.35
CA GLN A 18 -6.77 -7.12 -26.98
C GLN A 18 -7.96 -6.40 -27.63
N GLN A 19 -8.33 -6.76 -28.85
CA GLN A 19 -9.52 -6.21 -29.52
C GLN A 19 -10.81 -6.71 -28.87
N GLU A 20 -10.88 -7.99 -28.52
CA GLU A 20 -12.02 -8.57 -27.79
C GLU A 20 -12.14 -7.97 -26.39
N ASN A 21 -11.02 -7.83 -25.67
CA ASN A 21 -10.96 -7.17 -24.37
C ASN A 21 -11.43 -5.73 -24.44
N LEU A 22 -11.02 -4.96 -25.45
CA LEU A 22 -11.45 -3.57 -25.63
C LEU A 22 -12.96 -3.49 -25.87
N LYS A 23 -13.51 -4.36 -26.73
CA LYS A 23 -14.97 -4.43 -26.94
C LYS A 23 -15.69 -4.69 -25.62
N ARG A 24 -15.23 -5.70 -24.87
CA ARG A 24 -15.75 -6.04 -23.56
C ARG A 24 -15.67 -4.86 -22.58
N LEU A 25 -14.58 -4.10 -22.60
CA LEU A 25 -14.39 -2.92 -21.76
C LEU A 25 -15.35 -1.78 -22.10
N GLU A 26 -15.65 -1.59 -23.38
CA GLU A 26 -16.56 -0.55 -23.86
C GLU A 26 -18.03 -0.92 -23.63
N SER A 27 -18.44 -2.15 -23.95
CA SER A 27 -19.84 -2.57 -23.93
C SER A 27 -20.28 -3.29 -22.65
N GLU A 28 -19.35 -3.93 -21.94
CA GLU A 28 -19.66 -4.88 -20.86
C GLU A 28 -18.95 -4.56 -19.54
N PHE A 29 -18.24 -3.45 -19.39
CA PHE A 29 -17.66 -3.09 -18.09
C PHE A 29 -18.36 -1.85 -17.55
N ASP A 30 -19.17 -2.04 -16.51
CA ASP A 30 -19.85 -0.96 -15.79
C ASP A 30 -19.26 -0.79 -14.39
N VAL A 31 -18.80 0.42 -14.09
CA VAL A 31 -18.00 0.65 -12.90
C VAL A 31 -18.91 0.69 -11.68
N THR A 32 -18.76 -0.31 -10.79
CA THR A 32 -19.40 -0.24 -9.48
C THR A 32 -18.65 0.71 -8.56
N LYS A 33 -17.31 0.58 -8.51
CA LYS A 33 -16.46 1.43 -7.67
C LYS A 33 -14.97 1.30 -8.03
N ALA A 34 -14.25 2.41 -7.94
CA ALA A 34 -12.78 2.40 -7.88
C ALA A 34 -12.22 2.47 -6.44
N LEU A 35 -11.23 1.63 -6.17
CA LEU A 35 -10.45 1.55 -4.94
C LEU A 35 -8.99 1.95 -5.24
N GLY A 36 -8.72 3.25 -5.16
CA GLY A 36 -7.40 3.85 -5.38
C GLY A 36 -7.11 4.99 -4.40
N VAL A 37 -5.98 5.67 -4.57
CA VAL A 37 -5.66 6.89 -3.78
C VAL A 37 -6.26 8.10 -4.48
N LYS A 38 -7.55 8.39 -4.22
CA LYS A 38 -8.33 9.42 -4.94
C LYS A 38 -7.69 10.81 -5.04
N LYS A 39 -6.81 11.17 -4.10
CA LYS A 39 -6.08 12.45 -4.12
C LYS A 39 -5.12 12.57 -5.32
N TYR A 40 -4.65 11.45 -5.88
CA TYR A 40 -3.67 11.42 -6.96
C TYR A 40 -4.30 10.79 -8.20
N PRO A 41 -4.57 11.59 -9.26
CA PRO A 41 -5.20 11.10 -10.48
C PRO A 41 -4.42 9.96 -11.14
N GLU A 42 -3.09 9.98 -11.05
CA GLU A 42 -2.21 8.97 -11.65
C GLU A 42 -2.02 7.71 -10.78
N ALA A 43 -2.60 7.65 -9.58
CA ALA A 43 -2.45 6.46 -8.74
C ALA A 43 -3.12 5.25 -9.38
N THR A 44 -2.48 4.09 -9.25
CA THR A 44 -3.10 2.81 -9.64
C THR A 44 -4.37 2.58 -8.83
N GLN A 45 -5.41 2.13 -9.53
CA GLN A 45 -6.73 1.87 -8.96
C GLN A 45 -7.16 0.44 -9.27
N PHE A 46 -7.82 -0.18 -8.29
CA PHE A 46 -8.60 -1.39 -8.52
C PHE A 46 -10.03 -0.97 -8.82
N ILE A 47 -10.49 -1.16 -10.05
CA ILE A 47 -11.82 -0.77 -10.51
C ILE A 47 -12.58 -2.06 -10.80
N TYR A 48 -13.79 -2.21 -10.24
CA TYR A 48 -14.56 -3.44 -10.41
C TYR A 48 -16.01 -3.19 -10.79
N ASP A 49 -16.55 -4.15 -11.52
CA ASP A 49 -17.97 -4.35 -11.81
C ASP A 49 -18.45 -5.52 -10.93
N LYS A 50 -19.28 -5.22 -9.94
CA LYS A 50 -19.79 -6.23 -8.99
C LYS A 50 -20.83 -7.12 -9.64
N GLU A 51 -21.64 -6.58 -10.55
CA GLU A 51 -22.74 -7.32 -11.18
C GLU A 51 -22.21 -8.37 -12.14
N ARG A 52 -21.21 -7.97 -12.95
CA ARG A 52 -20.53 -8.88 -13.89
C ARG A 52 -19.35 -9.62 -13.28
N ARG A 53 -19.02 -9.34 -12.02
CA ARG A 53 -17.96 -10.01 -11.25
C ARG A 53 -16.61 -9.99 -11.96
N CYS A 54 -16.21 -8.81 -12.42
CA CYS A 54 -14.93 -8.61 -13.07
C CYS A 54 -14.27 -7.31 -12.59
N PHE A 55 -12.97 -7.18 -12.83
CA PHE A 55 -12.20 -6.00 -12.44
C PHE A 55 -11.10 -5.70 -13.44
N VAL A 56 -10.56 -4.49 -13.30
CA VAL A 56 -9.33 -4.05 -13.94
C VAL A 56 -8.42 -3.41 -12.89
N VAL A 57 -7.11 -3.46 -13.15
CA VAL A 57 -6.11 -2.72 -12.39
C VAL A 57 -5.37 -1.81 -13.36
N VAL A 58 -5.39 -0.51 -13.09
CA VAL A 58 -4.96 0.50 -14.07
C VAL A 58 -4.47 1.76 -13.38
N GLU A 59 -3.44 2.37 -13.96
CA GLU A 59 -2.97 3.71 -13.58
C GLU A 59 -3.81 4.80 -14.22
N GLY A 60 -4.23 5.78 -13.42
CA GLY A 60 -5.03 6.89 -13.90
C GLY A 60 -6.41 6.97 -13.24
N PRO A 61 -7.18 8.01 -13.59
CA PRO A 61 -8.50 8.21 -13.02
C PRO A 61 -9.52 7.23 -13.59
N GLU A 62 -10.54 6.94 -12.79
CA GLU A 62 -11.71 6.11 -13.12
C GLU A 62 -12.46 6.60 -14.37
N ASP A 63 -12.34 7.87 -14.74
CA ASP A 63 -13.07 8.44 -15.88
C ASP A 63 -12.39 8.16 -17.23
N THR A 64 -11.08 7.88 -17.24
CA THR A 64 -10.30 7.76 -18.49
C THR A 64 -9.60 6.42 -18.66
N PHE A 65 -9.72 5.51 -17.69
CA PHE A 65 -9.01 4.23 -17.71
C PHE A 65 -9.28 3.38 -18.94
N LYS A 66 -10.47 3.48 -19.56
CA LYS A 66 -10.82 2.71 -20.76
C LYS A 66 -9.84 2.96 -21.92
N SER A 67 -9.32 4.18 -22.03
CA SER A 67 -8.31 4.54 -23.04
C SER A 67 -6.97 3.82 -22.89
N LYS A 68 -6.70 3.24 -21.71
CA LYS A 68 -5.48 2.47 -21.43
C LYS A 68 -5.60 1.01 -21.85
N ASN A 69 -6.78 0.55 -22.27
CA ASN A 69 -7.10 -0.84 -22.62
C ASN A 69 -6.57 -1.86 -21.58
N PRO A 70 -6.88 -1.72 -20.28
CA PRO A 70 -6.48 -2.69 -19.28
C PRO A 70 -7.16 -4.04 -19.51
N TYR A 71 -6.50 -5.13 -19.10
CA TYR A 71 -7.09 -6.46 -19.12
C TYR A 71 -8.23 -6.57 -18.11
N ILE A 72 -9.41 -6.99 -18.58
CA ILE A 72 -10.54 -7.35 -17.74
C ILE A 72 -10.30 -8.76 -17.22
N ILE A 73 -10.42 -8.89 -15.90
CA ILE A 73 -10.18 -10.16 -15.21
C ILE A 73 -11.44 -10.51 -14.45
N ASP A 74 -11.90 -11.72 -14.65
CA ASP A 74 -13.07 -12.26 -13.96
C ASP A 74 -12.69 -12.73 -12.55
N PHE A 75 -13.62 -12.61 -11.61
CA PHE A 75 -13.36 -12.98 -10.21
C PHE A 75 -13.05 -14.47 -10.07
N ASP A 76 -13.63 -15.32 -10.92
CA ASP A 76 -13.37 -16.77 -10.96
C ASP A 76 -11.97 -17.10 -11.50
N GLN A 77 -11.35 -16.19 -12.25
CA GLN A 77 -9.96 -16.32 -12.70
C GLN A 77 -8.96 -16.02 -11.59
N VAL A 78 -9.37 -15.38 -10.50
CA VAL A 78 -8.47 -15.08 -9.37
C VAL A 78 -8.22 -16.35 -8.57
N LYS A 79 -6.96 -16.77 -8.49
CA LYS A 79 -6.50 -17.89 -7.67
C LYS A 79 -6.28 -17.46 -6.24
N ASP A 80 -5.46 -16.42 -6.05
CA ASP A 80 -5.04 -15.93 -4.75
C ASP A 80 -4.92 -14.39 -4.76
N ALA A 81 -5.04 -13.79 -3.58
CA ALA A 81 -4.93 -12.36 -3.38
C ALA A 81 -4.36 -12.04 -1.99
N TYR A 82 -3.25 -11.32 -1.95
CA TYR A 82 -2.52 -11.03 -0.72
C TYR A 82 -1.86 -9.66 -0.75
N VAL A 83 -1.45 -9.17 0.42
CA VAL A 83 -0.74 -7.90 0.55
C VAL A 83 0.69 -8.14 1.01
N GLU A 84 1.64 -7.49 0.39
CA GLU A 84 3.04 -7.43 0.79
C GLU A 84 3.32 -6.05 1.39
N VAL A 85 3.91 -6.00 2.58
CA VAL A 85 4.44 -4.76 3.16
C VAL A 85 5.95 -4.85 3.10
N GLU A 86 6.54 -4.01 2.26
CA GLU A 86 7.99 -3.80 2.20
C GLU A 86 8.36 -2.71 3.22
N GLU A 87 8.97 -3.13 4.34
CA GLU A 87 9.55 -2.23 5.36
C GLU A 87 11.07 -2.14 5.18
N PHE A 88 11.58 -0.91 5.08
CA PHE A 88 13.02 -0.65 5.01
C PHE A 88 13.36 0.71 5.62
N TRP A 89 14.65 1.06 5.70
CA TRP A 89 15.09 2.31 6.30
C TRP A 89 16.15 3.04 5.46
N THR A 90 16.26 4.35 5.65
CA THR A 90 17.27 5.21 5.02
C THR A 90 17.77 6.26 6.00
N GLU A 91 19.03 6.69 5.87
CA GLU A 91 19.60 7.74 6.72
C GLU A 91 19.11 9.15 6.39
N LYS A 92 18.73 9.41 5.13
CA LYS A 92 18.36 10.75 4.65
C LYS A 92 16.85 10.93 4.45
N PRO A 93 16.29 12.11 4.79
CA PRO A 93 14.92 12.47 4.45
C PRO A 93 14.85 12.87 2.98
N GLY A 94 14.32 12.00 2.11
CA GLY A 94 14.17 12.33 0.69
C GLY A 94 13.65 11.20 -0.20
N LYS A 95 13.17 11.52 -1.40
CA LYS A 95 12.89 10.55 -2.46
C LYS A 95 14.22 10.23 -3.15
N PHE A 96 14.96 9.24 -2.67
CA PHE A 96 16.17 8.76 -3.34
C PHE A 96 15.82 7.54 -4.19
N GLU A 97 16.51 7.39 -5.32
CA GLU A 97 16.62 6.11 -6.01
C GLU A 97 16.98 5.04 -4.99
N ILE A 98 16.23 3.94 -5.03
CA ILE A 98 16.37 2.79 -4.16
C ILE A 98 17.78 2.23 -4.41
N LYS A 99 18.77 2.69 -3.64
CA LYS A 99 19.89 1.82 -3.33
C LYS A 99 19.28 0.73 -2.47
N GLU A 100 19.44 -0.51 -2.93
CA GLU A 100 18.87 -1.73 -2.36
C GLU A 100 18.70 -1.64 -0.84
N PRO A 101 17.58 -2.13 -0.27
CA PRO A 101 17.33 -2.09 1.17
C PRO A 101 18.60 -2.53 1.89
N MET A 102 19.16 -1.68 2.75
CA MET A 102 20.41 -2.01 3.44
C MET A 102 20.16 -3.30 4.25
N GLN A 103 20.69 -4.42 3.75
CA GLN A 103 20.54 -5.76 4.34
C GLN A 103 21.27 -5.92 5.68
N ASN A 104 21.84 -4.84 6.21
CA ASN A 104 22.53 -4.84 7.49
C ASN A 104 21.53 -4.65 8.62
N SER A 105 21.60 -5.52 9.63
CA SER A 105 20.84 -5.37 10.87
C SER A 105 21.18 -4.03 11.52
N LEU A 106 20.21 -3.11 11.54
CA LEU A 106 20.35 -1.84 12.24
C LEU A 106 20.49 -2.11 13.75
N LYS A 107 21.44 -1.47 14.42
CA LYS A 107 21.58 -1.61 15.88
C LYS A 107 20.43 -0.85 16.56
N MET A 108 19.96 -1.35 17.71
CA MET A 108 18.83 -0.74 18.42
C MET A 108 19.01 0.76 18.71
N GLY A 109 20.24 1.19 19.03
CA GLY A 109 20.56 2.59 19.30
C GLY A 109 20.54 3.53 18.09
N ASP A 110 20.26 3.01 16.89
CA ASP A 110 20.21 3.79 15.64
C ASP A 110 18.81 3.83 15.02
N PHE A 111 17.82 3.18 15.64
CA PHE A 111 16.44 3.09 15.12
C PHE A 111 15.73 4.45 15.02
N ASP A 112 16.09 5.42 15.87
CA ASP A 112 15.57 6.79 15.91
C ASP A 112 16.38 7.77 15.02
N LYS A 113 17.52 7.31 14.48
CA LYS A 113 18.40 8.07 13.58
C LYS A 113 18.06 7.88 12.11
N VAL A 114 17.21 6.91 11.79
CA VAL A 114 16.84 6.57 10.42
C VAL A 114 15.38 6.90 10.12
N PHE A 115 15.08 6.99 8.83
CA PHE A 115 13.74 7.13 8.29
C PHE A 115 13.22 5.78 7.84
N TRP A 116 12.15 5.33 8.48
CA TRP A 116 11.42 4.11 8.13
C TRP A 116 10.50 4.34 6.96
N ARG A 117 10.44 3.35 6.09
CA ARG A 117 9.78 3.42 4.81
C ARG A 117 8.90 2.21 4.64
N TYR A 118 7.68 2.46 4.18
CA TYR A 118 6.69 1.43 3.92
C TYR A 118 6.16 1.59 2.50
N ASN A 119 6.34 0.55 1.70
CA ASN A 119 5.59 0.33 0.47
C ASN A 119 4.64 -0.83 0.69
N ILE A 120 3.42 -0.71 0.18
CA ILE A 120 2.35 -1.68 0.37
C ILE A 120 1.94 -2.11 -1.01
N PHE A 121 2.12 -3.38 -1.32
CA PHE A 121 1.81 -3.95 -2.62
C PHE A 121 0.64 -4.91 -2.51
N MET A 122 -0.29 -4.80 -3.45
CA MET A 122 -1.33 -5.80 -3.63
C MET A 122 -0.86 -6.80 -4.69
N HIS A 123 -0.97 -8.08 -4.38
CA HIS A 123 -0.64 -9.18 -5.26
C HIS A 123 -1.94 -9.94 -5.58
N ILE A 124 -2.22 -10.12 -6.86
CA ILE A 124 -3.36 -10.89 -7.36
C ILE A 124 -2.85 -11.91 -8.35
N GLU A 125 -3.00 -13.19 -8.02
CA GLU A 125 -2.65 -14.30 -8.90
C GLU A 125 -3.87 -14.74 -9.68
N THR A 126 -3.72 -14.96 -10.99
CA THR A 126 -4.85 -15.26 -11.87
C THR A 126 -4.55 -16.39 -12.86
N THR A 127 -5.61 -16.98 -13.44
CA THR A 127 -5.53 -17.85 -14.62
C THR A 127 -5.53 -17.07 -15.94
N HIS A 128 -5.64 -15.73 -15.91
CA HIS A 128 -5.73 -14.91 -17.12
C HIS A 128 -4.49 -15.09 -18.01
N PRO A 129 -4.64 -15.31 -19.33
CA PRO A 129 -3.54 -15.68 -20.23
C PRO A 129 -2.40 -14.66 -20.23
N TYR A 130 -2.73 -13.37 -20.14
CA TYR A 130 -1.78 -12.26 -20.22
C TYR A 130 -1.58 -11.50 -18.90
N ALA A 131 -2.29 -11.88 -17.83
CA ALA A 131 -2.29 -11.16 -16.55
C ALA A 131 -2.20 -12.11 -15.35
N LYS A 132 -1.33 -13.13 -15.47
CA LYS A 132 -1.18 -14.23 -14.51
C LYS A 132 -0.82 -13.77 -13.10
N HIS A 133 -0.11 -12.65 -12.99
CA HIS A 133 0.21 -12.01 -11.72
C HIS A 133 0.12 -10.50 -11.89
N ILE A 134 -0.68 -9.88 -11.04
CA ILE A 134 -0.76 -8.42 -10.93
C ILE A 134 -0.13 -8.03 -9.59
N LYS A 135 0.98 -7.30 -9.64
CA LYS A 135 1.57 -6.58 -8.50
C LYS A 135 1.38 -5.09 -8.74
N TYR A 136 0.77 -4.38 -7.80
CA TYR A 136 0.73 -2.91 -7.86
C TYR A 136 0.88 -2.28 -6.49
N GLN A 137 1.50 -1.10 -6.48
CA GLN A 137 1.71 -0.33 -5.26
C GLN A 137 0.42 0.37 -4.85
N MET A 138 -0.06 0.06 -3.64
CA MET A 138 -1.28 0.62 -3.09
C MET A 138 -1.08 2.08 -2.67
N ASN A 139 0.04 2.41 -2.05
CA ASN A 139 0.36 3.78 -1.67
C ASN A 139 1.03 4.52 -2.84
N TYR A 140 0.49 5.67 -3.26
CA TYR A 140 1.05 6.44 -4.39
C TYR A 140 2.49 6.95 -4.11
N ASN A 141 2.78 7.32 -2.86
CA ASN A 141 4.13 7.65 -2.42
C ASN A 141 4.53 6.72 -1.28
N THR A 142 5.80 6.32 -1.21
CA THR A 142 6.38 5.65 -0.04
C THR A 142 6.04 6.40 1.24
N ILE A 143 5.54 5.68 2.23
CA ILE A 143 5.22 6.24 3.54
C ILE A 143 6.51 6.35 4.31
N ILE A 144 6.97 7.58 4.55
CA ILE A 144 8.20 7.85 5.29
C ILE A 144 7.84 8.33 6.69
N THR A 145 8.43 7.71 7.71
CA THR A 145 8.28 8.08 9.11
C THR A 145 9.61 8.05 9.84
N ARG A 146 9.70 8.75 10.96
CA ARG A 146 10.85 8.71 11.87
C ARG A 146 10.33 8.38 13.26
N ILE A 147 11.00 7.45 13.93
CA ILE A 147 10.65 7.07 15.31
C ILE A 147 11.39 8.02 16.24
N SER A 148 10.69 8.61 17.21
CA SER A 148 11.35 9.36 18.28
C SER A 148 12.05 8.39 19.25
N GLY A 149 13.18 8.80 19.84
CA GLY A 149 13.90 7.96 20.81
C GLY A 149 13.04 7.45 21.97
N LEU A 150 12.01 8.21 22.37
CA LEU A 150 11.03 7.83 23.39
C LEU A 150 10.19 6.58 23.03
N ARG A 151 10.14 6.22 21.74
CA ARG A 151 9.27 5.16 21.18
C ARG A 151 10.05 3.98 20.62
N LEU A 152 11.36 3.91 20.90
CA LEU A 152 12.23 2.81 20.48
C LEU A 152 11.72 1.44 20.98
N ILE A 153 11.22 1.39 22.21
CA ILE A 153 10.70 0.17 22.83
C ILE A 153 9.36 -0.25 22.19
N SER A 154 8.48 0.72 21.91
CA SER A 154 7.15 0.45 21.36
C SER A 154 7.22 -0.04 19.90
N ARG A 155 8.18 0.45 19.13
CA ARG A 155 8.36 0.04 17.73
C ARG A 155 8.76 -1.44 17.55
N ARG A 156 9.40 -2.08 18.53
CA ARG A 156 9.71 -3.53 18.45
C ARG A 156 8.44 -4.38 18.26
N GLY A 157 7.29 -3.87 18.71
CA GLY A 157 5.99 -4.51 18.54
C GLY A 157 5.28 -4.16 17.24
N LEU A 158 5.87 -3.40 16.32
CA LEU A 158 5.23 -3.02 15.05
C LEU A 158 5.69 -3.86 13.86
N GLU A 159 6.98 -4.21 13.76
CA GLU A 159 7.61 -4.98 12.65
C GLU A 159 6.59 -5.50 11.61
N LEU A 160 6.40 -4.70 10.55
CA LEU A 160 5.28 -4.82 9.62
C LEU A 160 5.68 -5.49 8.32
N HIS A 161 6.96 -5.83 8.15
CA HIS A 161 7.38 -6.47 6.91
C HIS A 161 6.65 -7.81 6.74
N GLY A 162 6.36 -8.17 5.49
CA GLY A 162 5.93 -9.51 5.13
C GLY A 162 4.70 -9.56 4.26
N GLU A 163 4.26 -10.78 3.99
CA GLU A 163 3.09 -11.08 3.18
C GLU A 163 1.94 -11.56 4.07
N TYR A 164 0.75 -10.98 3.89
CA TYR A 164 -0.42 -11.26 4.71
C TYR A 164 -1.61 -11.66 3.83
N LYS A 165 -2.36 -12.68 4.26
CA LYS A 165 -3.50 -13.25 3.53
C LYS A 165 -4.78 -13.22 4.37
N GLY A 166 -5.92 -13.10 3.69
CA GLY A 166 -7.24 -13.23 4.31
C GLY A 166 -7.43 -12.33 5.54
N GLU A 167 -7.89 -12.92 6.64
CA GLU A 167 -8.10 -12.25 7.93
C GLU A 167 -6.81 -11.71 8.58
N GLU A 168 -5.63 -12.20 8.19
CA GLU A 168 -4.36 -11.69 8.72
C GLU A 168 -4.14 -10.22 8.32
N ILE A 169 -4.57 -9.84 7.12
CA ILE A 169 -4.49 -8.45 6.64
C ILE A 169 -5.23 -7.52 7.60
N LYS A 170 -6.42 -7.95 8.05
CA LYS A 170 -7.24 -7.18 8.99
C LYS A 170 -6.60 -7.11 10.37
N LYS A 171 -6.08 -8.24 10.87
CA LYS A 171 -5.35 -8.28 12.16
C LYS A 171 -4.15 -7.34 12.17
N GLN A 172 -3.38 -7.27 11.09
CA GLN A 172 -2.27 -6.33 10.99
C GLN A 172 -2.74 -4.87 10.94
N ALA A 173 -3.84 -4.59 10.23
CA ALA A 173 -4.44 -3.25 10.22
C ALA A 173 -4.89 -2.81 11.63
N GLU A 174 -5.60 -3.69 12.35
CA GLU A 174 -6.09 -3.47 13.72
C GLU A 174 -4.92 -3.28 14.69
N ARG A 175 -3.88 -4.14 14.62
CA ARG A 175 -2.65 -3.99 15.43
C ARG A 175 -1.97 -2.64 15.24
N ILE A 176 -1.90 -2.13 14.01
CA ILE A 176 -1.31 -0.81 13.73
C ILE A 176 -2.21 0.31 14.29
N GLU A 177 -3.53 0.17 14.19
CA GLU A 177 -4.48 1.16 14.69
C GLU A 177 -4.45 1.25 16.21
N GLU A 178 -4.48 0.11 16.91
CA GLU A 178 -4.31 0.04 18.36
C GLU A 178 -2.99 0.68 18.79
N PHE A 179 -1.90 0.34 18.09
CA PHE A 179 -0.61 0.97 18.32
C PHE A 179 -0.67 2.49 18.14
N ALA A 180 -1.26 2.97 17.05
CA ALA A 180 -1.38 4.40 16.76
C ALA A 180 -2.19 5.14 17.84
N VAL A 181 -3.27 4.53 18.35
CA VAL A 181 -4.10 5.06 19.43
C VAL A 181 -3.31 5.14 20.74
N HIS A 182 -2.67 4.06 21.17
CA HIS A 182 -1.82 4.09 22.38
C HIS A 182 -0.72 5.13 22.28
N GLN A 183 -0.13 5.28 21.10
CA GLN A 183 0.88 6.30 20.84
C GLN A 183 0.30 7.71 20.90
N GLN A 184 -0.92 7.94 20.43
CA GLN A 184 -1.60 9.23 20.51
C GLN A 184 -1.97 9.61 21.95
N GLU A 185 -2.44 8.65 22.74
CA GLU A 185 -2.71 8.84 24.17
C GLU A 185 -1.45 9.20 24.95
N ALA A 186 -0.32 8.57 24.62
CA ALA A 186 0.98 8.88 25.22
C ALA A 186 1.41 10.33 24.91
N VAL A 187 1.28 10.81 23.67
CA VAL A 187 1.51 12.23 23.31
C VAL A 187 0.65 13.14 24.20
N GLY A 188 -0.64 12.82 24.32
CA GLY A 188 -1.59 13.62 25.10
C GLY A 188 -1.21 13.71 26.58
N LYS A 189 -0.82 12.59 27.18
CA LYS A 189 -0.40 12.51 28.59
C LYS A 189 0.92 13.25 28.83
N GLU A 190 1.93 13.10 27.97
CA GLU A 190 3.19 13.83 28.08
C GLU A 190 2.99 15.35 27.92
N LYS A 191 2.12 15.76 26.98
CA LYS A 191 1.77 17.17 26.81
C LYS A 191 1.14 17.76 28.07
N MET A 192 0.22 17.04 28.70
CA MET A 192 -0.39 17.42 29.98
C MET A 192 0.65 17.47 31.11
N LEU A 193 1.50 16.46 31.23
CA LEU A 193 2.53 16.40 32.26
C LEU A 193 3.53 17.56 32.14
N ASN A 194 3.96 17.89 30.92
CA ASN A 194 4.91 18.99 30.65
C ASN A 194 4.30 20.38 30.89
N LEU A 195 2.98 20.53 30.77
CA LEU A 195 2.25 21.75 31.16
C LEU A 195 2.20 21.92 32.68
N VAL A 196 2.05 20.82 33.43
CA VAL A 196 1.90 20.84 34.89
C VAL A 196 3.26 20.94 35.60
N THR A 197 4.28 20.23 35.11
CA THR A 197 5.56 20.05 35.83
C THR A 197 6.65 21.04 35.45
N HIS A 198 6.45 21.86 34.40
CA HIS A 198 7.49 22.70 33.78
C HIS A 198 8.76 21.95 33.32
N ASN A 199 8.82 20.61 33.43
CA ASN A 199 9.99 19.76 33.13
C ASN A 199 10.11 19.33 31.65
N GLY A 200 9.38 19.98 30.73
CA GLY A 200 9.56 19.75 29.29
C GLY A 200 10.71 20.58 28.73
N PRO A 201 11.13 20.35 27.46
CA PRO A 201 12.21 21.08 26.79
C PRO A 201 12.21 22.57 27.14
N ASP A 202 13.40 23.11 27.43
CA ASP A 202 13.60 24.45 28.00
C ASP A 202 12.92 25.58 27.20
N ASN A 203 12.61 25.31 25.91
CA ASN A 203 12.05 26.27 24.98
C ASN A 203 10.73 25.75 24.35
N MET A 204 9.75 26.65 24.21
CA MET A 204 8.44 26.36 23.60
C MET A 204 8.53 25.77 22.18
N LEU A 205 9.55 26.17 21.40
CA LEU A 205 9.76 25.69 20.03
C LEU A 205 10.15 24.20 19.99
N ASP A 206 10.97 23.74 20.93
CA ASP A 206 11.39 22.34 21.01
C ASP A 206 10.22 21.43 21.42
N ARG A 207 9.36 21.91 22.33
CA ARG A 207 8.10 21.22 22.69
C ARG A 207 7.15 21.10 21.49
N LEU A 208 7.00 22.16 20.69
CA LEU A 208 6.15 22.14 19.50
C LEU A 208 6.70 21.21 18.42
N ALA A 209 8.03 21.19 18.23
CA ALA A 209 8.68 20.32 17.26
C ALA A 209 8.48 18.84 17.59
N VAL A 210 8.69 18.43 18.85
CA VAL A 210 8.48 17.03 19.28
C VAL A 210 7.02 16.60 19.04
N ASN A 211 6.06 17.38 19.53
CA ASN A 211 4.63 17.10 19.32
C ASN A 211 4.26 16.98 17.83
N TYR A 212 4.82 17.83 16.98
CA TYR A 212 4.61 17.77 15.54
C TYR A 212 5.14 16.46 14.94
N PHE A 213 6.37 16.05 15.28
CA PHE A 213 6.95 14.80 14.78
C PHE A 213 6.19 13.57 15.26
N GLU A 214 5.73 13.56 16.51
CA GLU A 214 4.96 12.45 17.07
C GLU A 214 3.57 12.32 16.43
N GLN A 215 2.86 13.44 16.24
CA GLN A 215 1.60 13.43 15.52
C GLN A 215 1.80 12.97 14.07
N LYS A 216 2.86 13.42 13.40
CA LYS A 216 3.20 12.93 12.07
C LYS A 216 3.45 11.43 12.05
N PHE A 217 4.16 10.88 13.03
CA PHE A 217 4.36 9.45 13.13
C PHE A 217 3.02 8.69 13.21
N VAL A 218 2.11 9.12 14.10
CA VAL A 218 0.76 8.53 14.24
C VAL A 218 -0.03 8.63 12.93
N ASP A 219 -0.03 9.79 12.27
CA ASP A 219 -0.71 10.00 10.99
C ASP A 219 -0.17 9.06 9.90
N ARG A 220 1.15 8.80 9.88
CA ARG A 220 1.77 7.86 8.95
C ARG A 220 1.36 6.42 9.23
N MET A 221 1.30 5.99 10.49
CA MET A 221 0.83 4.64 10.85
C MET A 221 -0.64 4.43 10.49
N ASN A 222 -1.49 5.42 10.77
CA ASN A 222 -2.89 5.43 10.32
C ASN A 222 -3.01 5.41 8.79
N THR A 223 -2.01 5.91 8.06
CA THR A 223 -1.99 5.80 6.59
C THR A 223 -1.67 4.38 6.16
N VAL A 224 -0.72 3.70 6.82
CA VAL A 224 -0.42 2.27 6.58
C VAL A 224 -1.66 1.42 6.83
N SER A 225 -2.33 1.57 7.97
CA SER A 225 -3.54 0.79 8.30
C SER A 225 -4.66 1.00 7.28
N LYS A 226 -4.87 2.24 6.81
CA LYS A 226 -5.85 2.54 5.74
C LYS A 226 -5.58 1.76 4.45
N HIS A 227 -4.32 1.58 4.08
CA HIS A 227 -3.96 0.80 2.89
C HIS A 227 -4.19 -0.70 3.10
N LEU A 228 -3.83 -1.25 4.27
CA LEU A 228 -4.13 -2.64 4.63
C LEU A 228 -5.64 -2.91 4.66
N ASN A 229 -6.42 -2.02 5.28
CA ASN A 229 -7.88 -2.08 5.27
C ASN A 229 -8.46 -2.02 3.86
N ARG A 230 -7.84 -1.29 2.94
CA ARG A 230 -8.24 -1.29 1.53
C ARG A 230 -7.88 -2.62 0.85
N ALA A 231 -6.71 -3.20 1.14
CA ALA A 231 -6.32 -4.52 0.63
C ALA A 231 -7.31 -5.59 1.09
N TYR A 232 -7.65 -5.61 2.38
CA TYR A 232 -8.66 -6.49 2.95
C TYR A 232 -10.02 -6.35 2.25
N ARG A 233 -10.48 -5.12 1.97
CA ARG A 233 -11.72 -4.89 1.19
C ARG A 233 -11.65 -5.47 -0.22
N ILE A 234 -10.50 -5.34 -0.90
CA ILE A 234 -10.28 -5.91 -2.24
C ILE A 234 -10.34 -7.45 -2.16
N CYS A 235 -9.62 -8.08 -1.23
CA CYS A 235 -9.70 -9.52 -1.02
C CYS A 235 -11.14 -9.98 -0.76
N LYS A 236 -11.94 -9.20 -0.04
CA LYS A 236 -13.34 -9.54 0.27
C LYS A 236 -14.22 -9.46 -0.98
N ILE A 237 -13.99 -8.47 -1.84
CA ILE A 237 -14.68 -8.35 -3.14
C ILE A 237 -14.35 -9.55 -4.03
N LEU A 238 -13.07 -9.97 -4.02
CA LEU A 238 -12.58 -11.12 -4.79
C LEU A 238 -12.95 -12.48 -4.18
N GLY A 239 -13.60 -12.52 -3.00
CA GLY A 239 -13.94 -13.76 -2.31
C GLY A 239 -12.74 -14.55 -1.79
N LYS A 240 -11.69 -13.85 -1.35
CA LYS A 240 -10.42 -14.41 -0.84
C LYS A 240 -10.22 -14.19 0.66
N ILE A 241 -11.32 -13.98 1.38
CA ILE A 241 -11.43 -13.92 2.85
C ILE A 241 -12.59 -14.83 3.24
#